data_AF-A0A7V1D0U8-F1
#
_entry.id   AF-A0A7V1D0U8-F1
#
_cell.length_a   1.000
_cell.length_b   1.000
_cell.length_c   1.000
_cell.angle_alpha   90.00
_cell.angle_beta   90.00
_cell.angle_gamma   90.00
#
_symmetry.space_group_name_H-M   'P 1'
#
loop_
_entity.id
_entity.type
_entity.pdbx_description
1 polymer ?
#
loop_
_entity_poly.entity_id
_entity_poly.type
_entity_poly.pdbx_seq_one_letter_code
_entity_poly.pdbx_strand_id
1 'polypeptide(L)'
;MRPLLATPEEIIKENTVLVERAIQYYKSKDWDNLNKTPVMIDQDGNVLSHFGDQTWDVTHYIDVKIVSKKRASFTHLTTISLLQEQKLLAFLGLFAVGTLRQGATIKTTTFLERNLNLTQVYKYIESIKADSICVLNHPIQFSRFCEYLKSLKMSGPYISKLIVALNWIQAVRKQTPIKLSLPLTTSITELGRQLGCPTKLESEQFYAIPSRLMQLIYSKAIEYIDTYYPIRDTLLAIQTEQQDNYEIGKAVVDRKIKTGQWNWLTSNSPHYKAEITKAKPQKPTDILQSYASNIEIKGLIPLKITEFDWLYSHILMCCFLVCGAFSGMRRSELYGLHSDSFKTLKLKEQTFYSLQSMHSKMTPAVPEKAEWLTSPIAGKAIELASALTQNMRIQLMLSDDRLDNERASSIWLVQKLKSRTPNIFTGPPFVKHYQRLVKEAGAIVNEQDYEEFKLLNPNLNIHAYKQKIIVGKPWALTTHQLRRTFAVFGKRYNLLSDVAIKQQYKHIYLPM
;
A
#
# COMPACT_ATOMS: atom_id res chain seq x y z
N MET A 1 8.34 -6.97 -18.72
CA MET A 1 7.98 -7.99 -17.72
C MET A 1 7.51 -9.25 -18.47
N ARG A 2 8.41 -10.21 -18.76
CA ARG A 2 7.93 -11.56 -19.07
C ARG A 2 7.50 -12.15 -17.73
N PRO A 3 6.22 -12.49 -17.55
CA PRO A 3 5.80 -13.15 -16.32
C PRO A 3 6.50 -14.51 -16.24
N LEU A 4 7.18 -14.80 -15.13
CA LEU A 4 7.62 -16.15 -14.82
C LEU A 4 6.36 -17.00 -14.56
N LEU A 5 5.82 -17.56 -15.64
CA LEU A 5 4.80 -18.60 -15.65
C LEU A 5 5.45 -19.84 -15.05
N ALA A 6 5.05 -20.18 -13.82
CA ALA A 6 5.81 -21.04 -12.93
C ALA A 6 7.23 -20.51 -12.68
N THR A 7 7.79 -20.77 -11.50
CA THR A 7 9.25 -20.71 -11.41
C THR A 7 9.71 -21.87 -12.31
N PRO A 8 10.40 -21.64 -13.45
CA PRO A 8 10.91 -22.72 -14.29
C PRO A 8 11.61 -23.74 -13.39
N GLU A 9 11.49 -25.04 -13.66
CA GLU A 9 12.12 -26.08 -12.83
C GLU A 9 13.61 -25.81 -12.60
N GLU A 10 14.28 -25.20 -13.58
CA GLU A 10 15.65 -24.72 -13.52
C GLU A 10 15.87 -23.71 -12.39
N ILE A 11 15.02 -22.69 -12.24
CA ILE A 11 15.10 -21.70 -11.15
C ILE A 11 14.80 -22.35 -9.79
N ILE A 12 13.90 -23.34 -9.75
CA ILE A 12 13.64 -24.09 -8.50
C ILE A 12 14.89 -24.90 -8.09
N LYS A 13 15.54 -25.55 -9.05
CA LYS A 13 16.80 -26.29 -8.83
C LYS A 13 17.91 -25.34 -8.37
N GLU A 14 18.08 -24.19 -9.03
CA GLU A 14 19.06 -23.16 -8.63
C GLU A 14 18.82 -22.64 -7.22
N ASN A 15 17.57 -22.28 -6.89
CA ASN A 15 17.19 -21.84 -5.54
C ASN A 15 17.44 -22.92 -4.49
N THR A 16 17.19 -24.19 -4.81
CA THR A 16 17.45 -25.32 -3.92
C THR A 16 18.95 -25.44 -3.61
N VAL A 17 19.81 -25.34 -4.64
CA VAL A 17 21.27 -25.37 -4.48
C VAL A 17 21.76 -24.19 -3.63
N LEU A 18 21.22 -22.99 -3.85
CA LEU A 18 21.56 -21.79 -3.05
C LEU A 18 21.17 -21.99 -1.57
N VAL A 19 19.99 -22.53 -1.31
CA VAL A 19 19.50 -22.84 0.05
C VAL A 19 20.39 -23.87 0.74
N GLU A 20 20.73 -24.96 0.05
CA GLU A 20 21.59 -26.01 0.60
C GLU A 20 22.99 -25.50 0.95
N ARG A 21 23.60 -24.69 0.06
CA ARG A 21 24.90 -24.06 0.31
C ARG A 21 24.84 -23.10 1.50
N ALA A 22 23.84 -22.23 1.57
CA ALA A 22 23.68 -21.31 2.70
C ALA A 22 23.52 -22.06 4.03
N ILE A 23 22.78 -23.16 4.05
CA ILE A 23 22.65 -24.03 5.21
C ILE A 23 23.99 -24.68 5.57
N GLN A 24 24.77 -25.13 4.58
CA GLN A 24 26.08 -25.73 4.80
C GLN A 24 27.05 -24.72 5.43
N TYR A 25 27.18 -23.51 4.85
CA TYR A 25 28.02 -22.45 5.39
C TYR A 25 27.61 -22.05 6.81
N TYR A 26 26.31 -21.97 7.08
CA TYR A 26 25.82 -21.70 8.42
C TYR A 26 26.21 -22.79 9.42
N LYS A 27 26.08 -24.07 9.05
CA LYS A 27 26.45 -25.21 9.92
C LYS A 27 27.95 -25.27 10.20
N SER A 28 28.79 -24.96 9.20
CA SER A 28 30.24 -24.91 9.35
C SER A 28 30.74 -23.60 9.98
N LYS A 29 29.84 -22.64 10.27
CA LYS A 29 30.18 -21.28 10.74
C LYS A 29 31.11 -20.52 9.78
N ASP A 30 31.00 -20.81 8.48
CA ASP A 30 31.72 -20.12 7.41
C ASP A 30 30.98 -18.81 7.06
N TRP A 31 31.12 -17.82 7.93
CA TRP A 31 30.43 -16.54 7.80
C TRP A 31 30.90 -15.75 6.59
N ASP A 32 32.16 -15.90 6.18
CA ASP A 32 32.72 -15.15 5.06
C ASP A 32 32.06 -15.53 3.74
N ASN A 33 31.92 -16.84 3.47
CA ASN A 33 31.21 -17.29 2.28
C ASN A 33 29.70 -17.10 2.39
N LEU A 34 29.12 -17.29 3.58
CA LEU A 34 27.70 -17.01 3.79
C LEU A 34 27.37 -15.55 3.49
N ASN A 35 28.15 -14.60 4.03
CA ASN A 35 27.93 -13.17 3.86
C ASN A 35 28.03 -12.70 2.41
N LYS A 36 28.83 -13.37 1.57
CA LYS A 36 28.97 -13.09 0.13
C LYS A 36 27.82 -13.66 -0.72
N THR A 37 26.91 -14.44 -0.13
CA THR A 37 25.80 -15.05 -0.88
C THR A 37 24.85 -13.94 -1.38
N PRO A 38 24.57 -13.85 -2.69
CA PRO A 38 23.59 -12.91 -3.24
C PRO A 38 22.18 -13.19 -2.70
N VAL A 39 21.44 -12.14 -2.34
CA VAL A 39 20.08 -12.24 -1.79
C VAL A 39 19.05 -11.49 -2.63
N MET A 40 19.45 -10.39 -3.27
CA MET A 40 18.58 -9.62 -4.16
C MET A 40 19.34 -9.37 -5.45
N ILE A 41 18.71 -9.66 -6.59
CA ILE A 41 19.27 -9.45 -7.93
C ILE A 41 18.25 -8.67 -8.76
N ASP A 42 18.64 -7.57 -9.39
CA ASP A 42 17.73 -6.84 -10.25
C ASP A 42 17.41 -7.60 -11.56
N GLN A 43 16.62 -6.97 -12.44
CA GLN A 43 16.25 -7.60 -13.72
C GLN A 43 17.40 -7.62 -14.73
N ASP A 44 18.45 -6.84 -14.49
CA ASP A 44 19.63 -6.72 -15.35
C ASP A 44 20.76 -7.66 -14.88
N GLY A 45 20.51 -8.44 -13.82
CA GLY A 45 21.44 -9.41 -13.26
C GLY A 45 22.39 -8.85 -12.22
N ASN A 46 22.26 -7.58 -11.82
CA ASN A 46 23.12 -6.98 -10.81
C ASN A 46 22.69 -7.38 -9.41
N VAL A 47 23.67 -7.74 -8.57
CA VAL A 47 23.40 -8.06 -7.16
C VAL A 47 23.17 -6.76 -6.38
N LEU A 48 21.96 -6.62 -5.84
CA LEU A 48 21.51 -5.46 -5.06
C LEU A 48 21.79 -5.61 -3.56
N SER A 49 21.79 -6.83 -3.04
CA SER A 49 22.05 -7.10 -1.63
C SER A 49 22.65 -8.49 -1.45
N HIS A 50 23.55 -8.59 -0.50
CA HIS A 50 24.17 -9.83 -0.05
C HIS A 50 23.66 -10.21 1.34
N PHE A 51 23.87 -11.47 1.73
CA PHE A 51 23.45 -11.98 3.02
C PHE A 51 24.10 -11.19 4.17
N GLY A 52 25.36 -10.79 4.00
CA GLY A 52 26.12 -10.00 4.97
C GLY A 52 25.56 -8.61 5.24
N ASP A 53 24.75 -8.06 4.33
CA ASP A 53 24.24 -6.70 4.45
C ASP A 53 23.29 -6.54 5.63
N GLN A 54 23.30 -5.36 6.25
CA GLN A 54 22.42 -5.05 7.38
C GLN A 54 20.99 -4.74 6.96
N THR A 55 20.75 -4.56 5.66
CA THR A 55 19.44 -4.29 5.08
C THR A 55 19.36 -4.90 3.70
N TRP A 56 18.27 -5.63 3.42
CA TRP A 56 17.97 -6.18 2.11
C TRP A 56 16.85 -5.36 1.48
N ASP A 57 17.13 -4.75 0.33
CA ASP A 57 16.17 -3.90 -0.38
C ASP A 57 15.39 -4.72 -1.41
N VAL A 58 14.08 -4.87 -1.17
CA VAL A 58 13.18 -5.65 -2.03
C VAL A 58 12.33 -4.77 -2.94
N THR A 59 12.68 -3.48 -3.09
CA THR A 59 11.90 -2.52 -3.88
C THR A 59 11.63 -3.00 -5.31
N HIS A 60 12.59 -3.70 -5.92
CA HIS A 60 12.49 -4.25 -7.27
C HIS A 60 11.51 -5.43 -7.43
N TYR A 61 10.99 -5.96 -6.31
CA TYR A 61 10.11 -7.14 -6.25
C TYR A 61 8.72 -6.82 -5.67
N ILE A 62 8.36 -5.54 -5.54
CA ILE A 62 7.07 -5.11 -5.01
C ILE A 62 6.43 -4.06 -5.91
N ASP A 63 5.10 -4.02 -5.91
CA ASP A 63 4.39 -2.88 -6.50
C ASP A 63 4.55 -1.66 -5.58
N VAL A 64 5.47 -0.77 -5.96
CA VAL A 64 5.77 0.46 -5.22
C VAL A 64 4.58 1.43 -5.12
N LYS A 65 3.51 1.21 -5.91
CA LYS A 65 2.28 1.99 -5.81
C LYS A 65 1.47 1.62 -4.56
N ILE A 66 1.61 0.40 -4.08
CA ILE A 66 0.74 -0.18 -3.06
C ILE A 66 1.53 -0.50 -1.79
N VAL A 67 2.81 -0.86 -1.93
CA VAL A 67 3.64 -1.35 -0.83
C VAL A 67 4.56 -0.24 -0.32
N SER A 68 4.37 0.14 0.95
CA SER A 68 5.20 1.15 1.61
C SER A 68 6.48 0.60 2.24
N LYS A 69 6.44 -0.64 2.74
CA LYS A 69 7.61 -1.32 3.33
C LYS A 69 8.44 -1.94 2.22
N LYS A 70 9.68 -1.51 2.09
CA LYS A 70 10.57 -1.85 0.97
C LYS A 70 11.81 -2.65 1.37
N ARG A 71 12.07 -2.77 2.67
CA ARG A 71 13.36 -3.25 3.19
C ARG A 71 13.17 -4.18 4.38
N ALA A 72 13.96 -5.25 4.42
CA ALA A 72 14.18 -6.06 5.61
C ALA A 72 15.45 -5.56 6.30
N SER A 73 15.39 -5.20 7.58
CA SER A 73 16.52 -4.64 8.33
C SER A 73 16.90 -5.54 9.50
N PHE A 74 18.21 -5.69 9.73
CA PHE A 74 18.81 -6.52 10.76
C PHE A 74 19.65 -5.73 11.77
N THR A 75 19.60 -4.40 11.74
CA THR A 75 20.38 -3.49 12.60
C THR A 75 19.96 -3.48 14.07
N HIS A 76 19.06 -4.38 14.47
CA HIS A 76 18.44 -4.41 15.79
C HIS A 76 19.05 -5.47 16.72
N LEU A 77 19.98 -6.29 16.21
CA LEU A 77 20.69 -7.30 16.97
C LEU A 77 22.18 -6.95 17.00
N THR A 78 22.82 -7.17 18.13
CA THR A 78 24.27 -7.06 18.31
C THR A 78 24.92 -8.44 18.42
N THR A 79 24.15 -9.44 18.83
CA THR A 79 24.61 -10.83 18.98
C THR A 79 24.79 -11.49 17.62
N ILE A 80 26.02 -11.89 17.30
CA ILE A 80 26.38 -12.45 15.99
C ILE A 80 25.57 -13.73 15.70
N SER A 81 25.45 -14.65 16.66
CA SER A 81 24.70 -15.90 16.48
C SER A 81 23.24 -15.65 16.13
N LEU A 82 22.54 -14.79 16.87
CA LEU A 82 21.15 -14.41 16.61
C LEU A 82 20.99 -13.69 15.27
N LEU A 83 21.91 -12.78 14.94
CA LEU A 83 21.90 -12.06 13.67
C LEU A 83 21.99 -13.02 12.48
N GLN A 84 22.94 -13.95 12.52
CA GLN A 84 23.12 -14.97 11.49
C GLN A 84 21.91 -15.91 11.42
N GLU A 85 21.35 -16.29 12.58
CA GLU A 85 20.17 -17.15 12.66
C GLU A 85 18.94 -16.49 12.02
N GLN A 86 18.67 -15.21 12.33
CA GLN A 86 17.55 -14.47 11.76
C GLN A 86 17.74 -14.24 10.26
N LYS A 87 18.95 -13.89 9.81
CA LYS A 87 19.25 -13.73 8.38
C LYS A 87 19.08 -15.04 7.63
N LEU A 88 19.49 -16.17 8.20
CA LEU A 88 19.25 -17.47 7.59
C LEU A 88 17.76 -17.73 7.43
N LEU A 89 16.95 -17.46 8.45
CA LEU A 89 15.49 -17.59 8.34
C LEU A 89 14.89 -16.64 7.29
N ALA A 90 15.38 -15.41 7.20
CA ALA A 90 14.94 -14.48 6.17
C ALA A 90 15.30 -15.00 4.75
N PHE A 91 16.52 -15.49 4.57
CA PHE A 91 16.99 -16.10 3.32
C PHE A 91 16.15 -17.30 2.92
N LEU A 92 15.91 -18.23 3.84
CA LEU A 92 15.02 -19.37 3.65
C LEU A 92 13.60 -18.92 3.30
N GLY A 93 13.12 -17.83 3.91
CA GLY A 93 11.82 -17.25 3.59
C GLY A 93 11.67 -16.81 2.13
N LEU A 94 12.76 -16.36 1.50
CA LEU A 94 12.80 -15.90 0.11
C LEU A 94 12.95 -17.05 -0.89
N PHE A 95 13.90 -17.97 -0.61
CA PHE A 95 14.37 -18.94 -1.60
C PHE A 95 13.87 -20.37 -1.39
N ALA A 96 13.29 -20.71 -0.25
CA ALA A 96 12.69 -22.02 -0.05
C ALA A 96 11.37 -22.15 -0.83
N VAL A 97 11.48 -22.45 -2.13
CA VAL A 97 10.39 -22.76 -3.05
C VAL A 97 10.45 -24.26 -3.35
N GLY A 98 9.31 -24.98 -3.29
CA GLY A 98 9.35 -26.44 -3.37
C GLY A 98 9.98 -27.09 -2.12
N THR A 99 10.32 -28.39 -2.22
CA THR A 99 10.96 -29.39 -1.29
C THR A 99 10.81 -29.22 0.25
N LEU A 100 10.90 -28.01 0.78
CA LEU A 100 10.46 -27.57 2.12
C LEU A 100 8.93 -27.35 2.23
N ARG A 101 8.25 -27.08 1.10
CA ARG A 101 6.81 -26.84 0.97
C ARG A 101 6.27 -27.38 -0.35
N GLN A 102 5.08 -28.00 -0.34
CA GLN A 102 4.30 -28.19 -1.56
C GLN A 102 3.81 -26.82 -2.07
N GLY A 103 4.35 -26.38 -3.21
CA GLY A 103 3.72 -25.41 -4.13
C GLY A 103 3.46 -24.00 -3.61
N ALA A 104 4.44 -23.10 -3.77
CA ALA A 104 4.32 -21.67 -4.16
C ALA A 104 5.36 -20.78 -3.45
N THR A 105 5.99 -19.89 -4.23
CA THR A 105 6.72 -18.71 -3.74
C THR A 105 5.83 -17.87 -2.83
N ILE A 106 6.36 -17.36 -1.71
CA ILE A 106 5.60 -16.41 -0.88
C ILE A 106 5.63 -15.02 -1.51
N LYS A 107 4.58 -14.24 -1.32
CA LYS A 107 4.58 -12.83 -1.73
C LYS A 107 5.68 -12.08 -0.97
N THR A 108 6.39 -11.18 -1.64
CA THR A 108 7.42 -10.32 -1.02
C THR A 108 6.90 -9.56 0.20
N THR A 109 5.62 -9.15 0.19
CA THR A 109 4.96 -8.52 1.35
C THR A 109 4.79 -9.47 2.54
N THR A 110 4.53 -10.75 2.28
CA THR A 110 4.48 -11.81 3.32
C THR A 110 5.87 -12.06 3.90
N PHE A 111 6.92 -12.04 3.07
CA PHE A 111 8.30 -12.09 3.54
C PHE A 111 8.62 -10.93 4.49
N LEU A 112 8.33 -9.69 4.07
CA LEU A 112 8.61 -8.49 4.87
C LEU A 112 7.86 -8.49 6.22
N GLU A 113 6.58 -8.87 6.21
CA GLU A 113 5.79 -8.98 7.45
C GLU A 113 6.33 -10.08 8.37
N ARG A 114 6.74 -11.24 7.82
CA ARG A 114 7.34 -12.31 8.61
C ARG A 114 8.66 -11.88 9.23
N ASN A 115 9.54 -11.22 8.47
CA ASN A 115 10.81 -10.73 8.99
C ASN A 115 10.59 -9.73 10.14
N LEU A 116 9.63 -8.82 10.00
CA LEU A 116 9.25 -7.87 11.06
C LEU A 116 8.72 -8.57 12.32
N ASN A 117 7.90 -9.60 12.15
CA ASN A 117 7.41 -10.39 13.27
C ASN A 117 8.57 -11.10 13.99
N LEU A 118 9.51 -11.69 13.25
CA LEU A 118 10.70 -12.31 13.82
C LEU A 118 11.60 -11.29 14.51
N THR A 119 11.76 -10.07 13.99
CA THR A 119 12.48 -8.98 14.69
C THR A 119 11.97 -8.77 16.11
N GLN A 120 10.65 -8.79 16.32
CA GLN A 120 10.10 -8.63 17.67
C GLN A 120 10.45 -9.82 18.59
N VAL A 121 10.49 -11.04 18.03
CA VAL A 121 10.90 -12.23 18.77
C VAL A 121 12.38 -12.18 19.10
N TYR A 122 13.25 -11.94 18.13
CA TYR A 122 14.70 -11.93 18.32
C TYR A 122 15.16 -10.86 19.30
N LYS A 123 14.51 -9.69 19.34
CA LYS A 123 14.75 -8.68 20.38
C LYS A 123 14.51 -9.23 21.80
N TYR A 124 13.47 -10.04 21.99
CA TYR A 124 13.22 -10.69 23.26
C TYR A 124 14.31 -11.73 23.58
N ILE A 125 14.67 -12.58 22.60
CA ILE A 125 15.72 -13.60 22.76
C ILE A 125 17.06 -12.96 23.16
N GLU A 126 17.43 -11.86 22.51
CA GLU A 126 18.63 -11.09 22.85
C GLU A 126 18.55 -10.47 24.25
N SER A 127 17.37 -9.95 24.65
CA SER A 127 17.17 -9.34 25.98
C SER A 127 17.37 -10.32 27.13
N ILE A 128 17.12 -11.62 26.90
CA ILE A 128 17.37 -12.68 27.88
C ILE A 128 18.76 -13.33 27.71
N LYS A 129 19.63 -12.76 26.87
CA LYS A 129 20.99 -13.22 26.58
C LYS A 129 21.05 -14.68 26.08
N ALA A 130 20.06 -15.10 25.32
CA ALA A 130 20.07 -16.41 24.68
C ALA A 130 20.69 -16.33 23.29
N ASP A 131 21.45 -17.36 22.89
CA ASP A 131 22.20 -17.37 21.61
C ASP A 131 21.41 -17.95 20.42
N SER A 132 20.19 -18.45 20.66
CA SER A 132 19.34 -19.05 19.62
C SER A 132 17.87 -18.97 20.00
N ILE A 133 17.01 -18.82 18.99
CA ILE A 133 15.55 -18.92 19.13
C ILE A 133 15.10 -20.27 19.69
N CYS A 134 15.92 -21.32 19.57
CA CYS A 134 15.66 -22.64 20.13
C CYS A 134 15.56 -22.65 21.66
N VAL A 135 15.95 -21.58 22.36
CA VAL A 135 15.65 -21.41 23.80
C VAL A 135 14.14 -21.54 24.10
N LEU A 136 13.29 -21.19 23.14
CA LEU A 136 11.83 -21.32 23.22
C LEU A 136 11.33 -22.78 23.15
N ASN A 137 12.21 -23.76 22.89
CA ASN A 137 11.85 -25.18 23.02
C ASN A 137 11.55 -25.54 24.48
N HIS A 138 12.18 -24.84 25.43
CA HIS A 138 12.02 -25.12 26.85
C HIS A 138 10.69 -24.55 27.35
N PRO A 139 9.78 -25.35 27.95
CA PRO A 139 8.45 -24.90 28.39
C PRO A 139 8.47 -23.65 29.28
N ILE A 140 9.40 -23.58 30.24
CA ILE A 140 9.55 -22.41 31.12
C ILE A 140 9.93 -21.15 30.33
N GLN A 141 10.84 -21.25 29.36
CA GLN A 141 11.29 -20.09 28.58
C GLN A 141 10.20 -19.64 27.61
N PHE A 142 9.47 -20.58 27.01
CA PHE A 142 8.29 -20.28 26.22
C PHE A 142 7.20 -19.57 27.05
N SER A 143 6.94 -20.06 28.28
CA SER A 143 6.00 -19.40 29.20
C SER A 143 6.44 -17.97 29.55
N ARG A 144 7.74 -17.74 29.78
CA ARG A 144 8.28 -16.40 30.02
C ARG A 144 8.13 -15.49 28.80
N PHE A 145 8.30 -16.03 27.60
CA PHE A 145 8.04 -15.30 26.36
C PHE A 145 6.56 -14.92 26.24
N CYS A 146 5.64 -15.82 26.55
CA CYS A 146 4.20 -15.53 26.58
C CYS A 146 3.85 -14.42 27.57
N GLU A 147 4.40 -14.43 28.79
CA GLU A 147 4.20 -13.36 29.77
C GLU A 147 4.79 -12.02 29.30
N TYR A 148 5.96 -12.05 28.65
CA TYR A 148 6.51 -10.87 27.99
C TYR A 148 5.54 -10.31 26.94
N LEU A 149 5.01 -11.14 26.04
CA LEU A 149 4.03 -10.70 25.03
C LEU A 149 2.76 -10.09 25.64
N LYS A 150 2.28 -10.67 26.75
CA LYS A 150 1.14 -10.15 27.51
C LYS A 150 1.44 -8.77 28.10
N SER A 151 2.65 -8.57 28.63
CA SER A 151 3.09 -7.28 29.20
C SER A 151 3.09 -6.14 28.17
N LEU A 152 3.31 -6.45 26.88
CA LEU A 152 3.32 -5.46 25.79
C LEU A 152 1.92 -4.92 25.44
N LYS A 153 0.84 -5.49 26.00
CA LYS A 153 -0.56 -5.07 25.77
C LYS A 153 -0.91 -4.96 24.27
N MET A 154 -0.39 -5.88 23.47
CA MET A 154 -0.61 -5.95 22.03
C MET A 154 -1.99 -6.53 21.70
N SER A 155 -2.47 -6.34 20.47
CA SER A 155 -3.69 -6.99 20.01
C SER A 155 -3.50 -8.50 19.85
N GLY A 156 -4.49 -9.30 20.20
CA GLY A 156 -4.44 -10.76 20.05
C GLY A 156 -4.07 -11.22 18.63
N PRO A 157 -4.64 -10.64 17.56
CA PRO A 157 -4.28 -10.98 16.18
C PRO A 157 -2.80 -10.70 15.84
N TYR A 158 -2.19 -9.68 16.43
CA TYR A 158 -0.76 -9.40 16.24
C TYR A 158 0.10 -10.44 16.93
N ILE A 159 -0.26 -10.86 18.15
CA ILE A 159 0.42 -11.95 18.85
C ILE A 159 0.31 -13.25 18.05
N SER A 160 -0.87 -13.58 17.51
CA SER A 160 -1.03 -14.73 16.61
C SER A 160 -0.07 -14.67 15.43
N LYS A 161 0.16 -13.48 14.82
CA LYS A 161 1.11 -13.33 13.71
C LYS A 161 2.56 -13.62 14.13
N LEU A 162 2.98 -13.24 15.34
CA LEU A 162 4.31 -13.58 15.87
C LEU A 162 4.45 -15.10 16.01
N ILE A 163 3.44 -15.76 16.59
CA ILE A 163 3.46 -17.22 16.78
C ILE A 163 3.37 -17.96 15.44
N VAL A 164 2.62 -17.45 14.44
CA VAL A 164 2.61 -18.00 13.08
C VAL A 164 4.00 -17.97 12.44
N ALA A 165 4.78 -16.91 12.68
CA ALA A 165 6.16 -16.84 12.21
C ALA A 165 7.04 -17.92 12.87
N LEU A 166 6.88 -18.17 14.17
CA LEU A 166 7.55 -19.26 14.88
C LEU A 166 7.12 -20.64 14.39
N ASN A 167 5.82 -20.84 14.18
CA ASN A 167 5.26 -22.09 13.66
C ASN A 167 5.79 -22.42 12.25
N TRP A 168 6.04 -21.39 11.43
CA TRP A 168 6.72 -21.58 10.15
C TRP A 168 8.14 -22.13 10.32
N ILE A 169 8.92 -21.63 11.28
CA ILE A 169 10.27 -22.15 11.59
C ILE A 169 10.17 -23.62 12.01
N GLN A 170 9.21 -23.95 12.88
CA GLN A 170 8.95 -25.32 13.30
C GLN A 170 8.58 -26.23 12.12
N ALA A 171 7.80 -25.74 11.15
CA ALA A 171 7.42 -26.52 9.97
C ALA A 171 8.64 -26.90 9.10
N VAL A 172 9.66 -26.04 9.03
CA VAL A 172 10.88 -26.29 8.25
C VAL A 172 12.03 -26.94 9.04
N ARG A 173 11.85 -27.17 10.35
CA ARG A 173 12.90 -27.63 11.27
C ARG A 173 13.65 -28.89 10.86
N LYS A 174 13.03 -29.81 10.11
CA LYS A 174 13.69 -31.06 9.70
C LYS A 174 14.81 -30.79 8.70
N GLN A 175 14.64 -29.75 7.89
CA GLN A 175 15.48 -29.45 6.74
C GLN A 175 16.41 -28.24 6.99
N THR A 176 16.28 -27.56 8.13
CA THR A 176 17.12 -26.42 8.54
C THR A 176 17.99 -26.78 9.76
N PRO A 177 19.08 -26.03 10.04
CA PRO A 177 19.86 -26.22 11.26
C PRO A 177 19.14 -25.76 12.53
N ILE A 178 18.06 -24.99 12.39
CA ILE A 178 17.29 -24.41 13.50
C ILE A 178 16.18 -25.38 13.92
N LYS A 179 16.39 -26.11 15.02
CA LYS A 179 15.49 -27.18 15.50
C LYS A 179 14.44 -26.65 16.48
N LEU A 180 13.63 -25.69 16.04
CA LEU A 180 12.56 -25.13 16.86
C LEU A 180 11.39 -26.13 17.02
N SER A 181 10.90 -26.29 18.24
CA SER A 181 9.75 -27.08 18.63
C SER A 181 9.01 -26.38 19.76
N LEU A 182 7.94 -25.68 19.43
CA LEU A 182 7.18 -24.90 20.41
C LEU A 182 6.28 -25.82 21.25
N PRO A 183 6.25 -25.65 22.59
CA PRO A 183 5.36 -26.39 23.48
C PRO A 183 3.95 -25.78 23.47
N LEU A 184 3.29 -25.77 22.31
CA LEU A 184 1.93 -25.27 22.15
C LEU A 184 0.91 -26.27 22.70
N THR A 185 0.06 -25.83 23.62
CA THR A 185 -1.06 -26.62 24.18
C THR A 185 -2.42 -26.27 23.58
N THR A 186 -2.51 -25.13 22.88
CA THR A 186 -3.72 -24.61 22.26
C THR A 186 -3.44 -24.16 20.82
N SER A 187 -4.52 -23.86 20.06
CA SER A 187 -4.36 -23.29 18.73
C SER A 187 -3.70 -21.90 18.78
N ILE A 188 -2.98 -21.52 17.72
CA ILE A 188 -2.28 -20.23 17.65
C ILE A 188 -3.25 -19.04 17.80
N THR A 189 -4.45 -19.15 17.24
CA THR A 189 -5.50 -18.12 17.36
C THR A 189 -5.94 -17.97 18.82
N GLU A 190 -6.17 -19.10 19.50
CA GLU A 190 -6.59 -19.09 20.90
C GLU A 190 -5.48 -18.58 21.83
N LEU A 191 -4.23 -19.01 21.62
CA LEU A 191 -3.09 -18.49 22.37
C LEU A 191 -2.93 -16.97 22.17
N GLY A 192 -3.05 -16.48 20.94
CA GLY A 192 -3.05 -15.04 20.66
C GLY A 192 -4.16 -14.29 21.40
N ARG A 193 -5.36 -14.88 21.50
CA ARG A 193 -6.48 -14.31 22.25
C ARG A 193 -6.22 -14.27 23.76
N GLN A 194 -5.62 -15.33 24.32
CA GLN A 194 -5.30 -15.42 25.75
C GLN A 194 -4.22 -14.41 26.18
N LEU A 195 -3.24 -14.16 25.31
CA LEU A 195 -2.14 -13.24 25.58
C LEU A 195 -2.46 -11.79 25.19
N GLY A 196 -3.45 -11.59 24.32
CA GLY A 196 -3.83 -10.29 23.80
C GLY A 196 -4.45 -9.38 24.85
N CYS A 197 -4.32 -8.07 24.65
CA CYS A 197 -5.02 -7.08 25.45
C CYS A 197 -6.55 -7.29 25.31
N PRO A 198 -7.32 -7.38 26.41
CA PRO A 198 -8.77 -7.64 26.36
C PRO A 198 -9.56 -6.66 25.48
N THR A 199 -9.08 -5.43 25.35
CA THR A 199 -9.72 -4.39 24.52
C THR A 199 -9.35 -4.48 23.04
N LYS A 200 -8.49 -5.42 22.65
CA LYS A 200 -7.90 -5.57 21.29
C LYS A 200 -7.84 -7.04 20.84
N LEU A 201 -8.82 -7.85 21.24
CA LEU A 201 -8.82 -9.30 20.98
C LEU A 201 -9.27 -9.68 19.57
N GLU A 202 -10.16 -8.89 18.97
CA GLU A 202 -10.72 -9.21 17.66
C GLU A 202 -10.22 -8.25 16.59
N SER A 203 -9.93 -8.80 15.41
CA SER A 203 -9.71 -7.99 14.21
C SER A 203 -11.00 -7.26 13.86
N GLU A 204 -10.92 -5.95 13.72
CA GLU A 204 -12.06 -5.18 13.23
C GLU A 204 -12.41 -5.58 11.79
N GLN A 205 -13.68 -5.89 11.54
CA GLN A 205 -14.21 -5.93 10.18
C GLN A 205 -14.44 -4.50 9.70
N PHE A 206 -14.27 -4.28 8.39
CA PHE A 206 -14.66 -3.02 7.79
C PHE A 206 -16.18 -2.91 7.71
N TYR A 207 -16.71 -1.75 8.07
CA TYR A 207 -18.15 -1.54 8.19
C TYR A 207 -18.82 -1.20 6.86
N ALA A 208 -20.07 -1.63 6.68
CA ALA A 208 -20.97 -1.02 5.72
C ALA A 208 -21.41 0.36 6.24
N ILE A 209 -21.45 1.33 5.34
CA ILE A 209 -21.89 2.71 5.63
C ILE A 209 -23.43 2.73 5.62
N PRO A 210 -24.11 3.34 6.61
CA PRO A 210 -25.55 3.60 6.58
C PRO A 210 -25.99 4.31 5.29
N SER A 211 -27.20 4.02 4.82
CA SER A 211 -27.71 4.41 3.50
C SER A 211 -27.66 5.93 3.29
N ARG A 212 -28.15 6.69 4.27
CA ARG A 212 -28.19 8.16 4.22
C ARG A 212 -26.79 8.77 4.18
N LEU A 213 -25.90 8.30 5.07
CA LEU A 213 -24.51 8.78 5.13
C LEU A 213 -23.75 8.45 3.84
N MET A 214 -23.95 7.24 3.30
CA MET A 214 -23.40 6.83 2.01
C MET A 214 -23.88 7.77 0.89
N GLN A 215 -25.19 8.03 0.80
CA GLN A 215 -25.76 8.93 -0.21
C GLN A 215 -25.15 10.32 -0.12
N LEU A 216 -25.08 10.92 1.08
CA LEU A 216 -24.47 12.25 1.28
C LEU A 216 -23.02 12.29 0.79
N ILE A 217 -22.20 11.32 1.21
CA ILE A 217 -20.78 11.26 0.87
C ILE A 217 -20.61 11.05 -0.65
N TYR A 218 -21.34 10.12 -1.24
CA TYR A 218 -21.18 9.76 -2.65
C TYR A 218 -21.69 10.88 -3.55
N SER A 219 -22.85 11.48 -3.24
CA SER A 219 -23.37 12.63 -3.97
C SER A 219 -22.41 13.81 -3.92
N LYS A 220 -21.79 14.09 -2.77
CA LYS A 220 -20.79 15.17 -2.68
C LYS A 220 -19.55 14.87 -3.51
N ALA A 221 -19.07 13.63 -3.52
CA ALA A 221 -17.94 13.24 -4.36
C ALA A 221 -18.26 13.36 -5.87
N ILE A 222 -19.48 12.99 -6.27
CA ILE A 222 -19.97 13.13 -7.65
C ILE A 222 -20.09 14.62 -8.02
N GLU A 223 -20.63 15.46 -7.13
CA GLU A 223 -20.70 16.91 -7.32
C GLU A 223 -19.33 17.52 -7.63
N TYR A 224 -18.27 17.10 -6.92
CA TYR A 224 -16.90 17.51 -7.24
C TYR A 224 -16.49 17.08 -8.65
N ILE A 225 -16.76 15.84 -9.05
CA ILE A 225 -16.42 15.37 -10.40
C ILE A 225 -17.20 16.17 -11.45
N ASP A 226 -18.50 16.35 -11.27
CA ASP A 226 -19.35 17.07 -12.22
C ASP A 226 -18.98 18.55 -12.34
N THR A 227 -18.58 19.18 -11.24
CA THR A 227 -18.15 20.58 -11.20
C THR A 227 -16.80 20.79 -11.91
N TYR A 228 -15.82 19.91 -11.68
CA TYR A 228 -14.45 20.11 -12.14
C TYR A 228 -14.12 19.41 -13.46
N TYR A 229 -14.93 18.43 -13.89
CA TYR A 229 -14.73 17.73 -15.15
C TYR A 229 -14.79 18.63 -16.40
N PRO A 230 -15.73 19.60 -16.53
CA PRO A 230 -15.77 20.50 -17.68
C PRO A 230 -14.50 21.36 -17.81
N ILE A 231 -13.84 21.67 -16.69
CA ILE A 231 -12.66 22.54 -16.64
C ILE A 231 -11.35 21.77 -16.46
N ARG A 232 -11.36 20.45 -16.67
CA ARG A 232 -10.19 19.57 -16.43
C ARG A 232 -8.96 19.97 -17.25
N ASP A 233 -9.16 20.46 -18.47
CA ASP A 233 -8.07 20.90 -19.35
C ASP A 233 -7.46 22.21 -18.84
N THR A 234 -8.27 23.11 -18.26
CA THR A 234 -7.79 24.29 -17.54
C THR A 234 -6.99 23.93 -16.29
N LEU A 235 -7.46 22.95 -15.50
CA LEU A 235 -6.73 22.48 -14.32
C LEU A 235 -5.38 21.85 -14.70
N LEU A 236 -5.34 21.11 -15.81
CA LEU A 236 -4.10 20.60 -16.39
C LEU A 236 -3.19 21.75 -16.82
N ALA A 237 -3.69 22.72 -17.58
CA ALA A 237 -2.91 23.87 -18.06
C ALA A 237 -2.26 24.66 -16.91
N ILE A 238 -3.01 24.93 -15.84
CA ILE A 238 -2.46 25.54 -14.62
C ILE A 238 -1.32 24.70 -14.05
N GLN A 239 -1.52 23.38 -13.93
CA GLN A 239 -0.50 22.48 -13.38
C GLN A 239 0.75 22.44 -14.28
N THR A 240 0.58 22.44 -15.61
CA THR A 240 1.65 22.53 -16.62
C THR A 240 2.45 23.80 -16.41
N GLU A 241 1.78 24.96 -16.42
CA GLU A 241 2.45 26.26 -16.33
C GLU A 241 3.17 26.44 -15.00
N GLN A 242 2.62 25.92 -13.90
CA GLN A 242 3.31 25.89 -12.61
C GLN A 242 4.58 25.03 -12.62
N GLN A 243 4.58 23.92 -13.38
CA GLN A 243 5.76 23.07 -13.54
C GLN A 243 6.79 23.76 -14.43
N ASP A 244 6.38 24.28 -15.59
CA ASP A 244 7.27 24.97 -16.53
C ASP A 244 7.92 26.20 -15.88
N ASN A 245 7.14 26.99 -15.15
CA ASN A 245 7.64 28.12 -14.36
C ASN A 245 8.71 27.68 -13.33
N TYR A 246 8.57 26.50 -12.74
CA TYR A 246 9.60 25.92 -11.87
C TYR A 246 10.85 25.48 -12.64
N GLU A 247 10.69 24.75 -13.76
CA GLU A 247 11.81 24.27 -14.56
C GLU A 247 12.62 25.40 -15.20
N ILE A 248 11.97 26.47 -15.67
CA ILE A 248 12.66 27.67 -16.18
C ILE A 248 13.51 28.31 -15.07
N GLY A 249 12.92 28.51 -13.89
CA GLY A 249 13.67 29.05 -12.74
C GLY A 249 14.83 28.15 -12.32
N LYS A 250 14.63 26.83 -12.36
CA LYS A 250 15.66 25.82 -12.08
C LYS A 250 16.80 25.89 -13.10
N ALA A 251 16.50 25.93 -14.39
CA ALA A 251 17.48 26.02 -15.47
C ALA A 251 18.35 27.29 -15.36
N VAL A 252 17.76 28.42 -14.96
CA VAL A 252 18.51 29.66 -14.72
C VAL A 252 19.53 29.49 -13.59
N VAL A 253 19.12 28.90 -12.46
CA VAL A 253 20.01 28.65 -11.31
C VAL A 253 21.09 27.63 -11.66
N ASP A 254 20.71 26.50 -12.25
CA ASP A 254 21.63 25.43 -12.65
C ASP A 254 22.68 25.92 -13.63
N ARG A 255 22.30 26.79 -14.57
CA ARG A 255 23.25 27.42 -15.50
C ARG A 255 24.28 28.25 -14.74
N LYS A 256 23.89 29.08 -13.76
CA LYS A 256 24.82 29.90 -12.96
C LYS A 256 25.79 29.05 -12.13
N ILE A 257 25.32 27.92 -11.60
CA ILE A 257 26.16 26.95 -10.90
C ILE A 257 27.15 26.32 -11.89
N LYS A 258 26.66 25.80 -13.02
CA LYS A 258 27.47 25.10 -14.02
C LYS A 258 28.54 25.98 -14.67
N THR A 259 28.28 27.26 -14.87
CA THR A 259 29.27 28.21 -15.43
C THR A 259 30.26 28.72 -14.39
N GLY A 260 30.18 28.29 -13.12
CA GLY A 260 31.04 28.78 -12.03
C GLY A 260 30.75 30.22 -11.60
N GLN A 261 29.61 30.80 -12.01
CA GLN A 261 29.21 32.13 -11.55
C GLN A 261 28.82 32.09 -10.07
N TRP A 262 28.19 31.00 -9.63
CA TRP A 262 27.80 30.76 -8.25
C TRP A 262 28.52 29.54 -7.67
N ASN A 263 29.68 29.77 -7.05
CA ASN A 263 30.48 28.72 -6.41
C ASN A 263 30.02 28.38 -4.98
N TRP A 264 29.16 29.22 -4.39
CA TRP A 264 28.64 29.06 -3.02
C TRP A 264 27.40 28.15 -2.96
N LEU A 265 26.83 27.78 -4.12
CA LEU A 265 25.56 27.06 -4.22
C LEU A 265 25.74 25.76 -5.01
N THR A 266 25.18 24.68 -4.47
CA THR A 266 25.05 23.39 -5.16
C THR A 266 23.58 22.95 -5.13
N SER A 267 23.22 21.94 -5.91
CA SER A 267 21.88 21.34 -5.89
C SER A 267 21.46 20.80 -4.51
N ASN A 268 22.43 20.47 -3.66
CA ASN A 268 22.22 19.97 -2.31
C ASN A 268 22.18 21.09 -1.24
N SER A 269 22.48 22.34 -1.62
CA SER A 269 22.53 23.45 -0.68
C SER A 269 21.13 23.83 -0.16
N PRO A 270 20.97 24.19 1.13
CA PRO A 270 19.68 24.59 1.69
C PRO A 270 19.02 25.77 0.96
N HIS A 271 19.83 26.69 0.43
CA HIS A 271 19.38 27.88 -0.28
C HIS A 271 18.96 27.63 -1.75
N TYR A 272 19.25 26.45 -2.30
CA TYR A 272 19.02 26.15 -3.72
C TYR A 272 17.55 26.37 -4.13
N LYS A 273 16.63 25.88 -3.31
CA LYS A 273 15.19 26.05 -3.52
C LYS A 273 14.75 27.53 -3.46
N ALA A 274 15.37 28.32 -2.59
CA ALA A 274 15.04 29.73 -2.45
C ALA A 274 15.47 30.51 -3.71
N GLU A 275 16.67 30.25 -4.23
CA GLU A 275 17.16 30.87 -5.46
C GLU A 275 16.34 30.47 -6.68
N ILE A 276 15.92 29.20 -6.79
CA ILE A 276 14.99 28.79 -7.85
C ILE A 276 13.69 29.60 -7.76
N THR A 277 13.16 29.78 -6.55
CA THR A 277 11.91 30.52 -6.34
C THR A 277 12.02 31.98 -6.79
N LYS A 278 13.18 32.62 -6.58
CA LYS A 278 13.48 33.98 -7.05
C LYS A 278 13.65 34.05 -8.57
N ALA A 279 14.18 32.99 -9.18
CA ALA A 279 14.46 32.92 -10.61
C ALA A 279 13.24 32.53 -11.48
N LYS A 280 12.10 32.19 -10.86
CA LYS A 280 10.87 31.88 -11.59
C LYS A 280 10.38 33.10 -12.38
N PRO A 281 9.99 32.94 -13.66
CA PRO A 281 9.43 34.01 -14.47
C PRO A 281 8.24 34.74 -13.84
N GLN A 282 7.37 34.01 -13.13
CA GLN A 282 6.14 34.56 -12.56
C GLN A 282 5.88 34.01 -11.15
N LYS A 283 5.12 34.73 -10.34
CA LYS A 283 4.66 34.18 -9.06
C LYS A 283 3.58 33.13 -9.33
N PRO A 284 3.55 32.02 -8.57
CA PRO A 284 2.50 31.01 -8.68
C PRO A 284 1.07 31.57 -8.58
N THR A 285 0.87 32.63 -7.80
CA THR A 285 -0.43 33.30 -7.65
C THR A 285 -0.87 34.02 -8.91
N ASP A 286 0.07 34.58 -9.67
CA ASP A 286 -0.21 35.37 -10.87
C ASP A 286 -0.69 34.43 -12.00
N ILE A 287 -0.08 33.24 -12.09
CA ILE A 287 -0.55 32.14 -12.94
C ILE A 287 -1.99 31.76 -12.55
N LEU A 288 -2.30 31.55 -11.27
CA LEU A 288 -3.68 31.21 -10.87
C LEU A 288 -4.68 32.31 -11.25
N GLN A 289 -4.29 33.57 -11.11
CA GLN A 289 -5.14 34.71 -11.42
C GLN A 289 -5.40 34.86 -12.93
N SER A 290 -4.43 34.51 -13.80
CA SER A 290 -4.62 34.57 -15.25
C SER A 290 -5.75 33.64 -15.72
N TYR A 291 -5.81 32.42 -15.18
CA TYR A 291 -6.90 31.48 -15.49
C TYR A 291 -8.20 31.84 -14.76
N ALA A 292 -8.15 32.19 -13.48
CA ALA A 292 -9.35 32.51 -12.69
C ALA A 292 -10.12 33.75 -13.18
N SER A 293 -9.52 34.55 -14.06
CA SER A 293 -10.16 35.71 -14.68
C SER A 293 -11.18 35.34 -15.77
N ASN A 294 -11.22 34.08 -16.23
CA ASN A 294 -12.25 33.60 -17.15
C ASN A 294 -13.61 33.48 -16.42
N ILE A 295 -14.63 34.14 -16.96
CA ILE A 295 -15.98 34.27 -16.37
C ILE A 295 -16.64 32.92 -16.12
N GLU A 296 -16.41 31.93 -16.99
CA GLU A 296 -17.03 30.60 -16.89
C GLU A 296 -16.53 29.77 -15.71
N ILE A 297 -15.36 30.10 -15.16
CA ILE A 297 -14.67 29.33 -14.12
C ILE A 297 -14.43 30.14 -12.83
N LYS A 298 -15.00 31.35 -12.78
CA LYS A 298 -14.88 32.27 -11.65
C LYS A 298 -15.44 31.64 -10.39
N GLY A 299 -14.60 31.54 -9.36
CA GLY A 299 -14.95 30.94 -8.06
C GLY A 299 -14.65 29.44 -7.92
N LEU A 300 -14.28 28.76 -9.01
CA LEU A 300 -13.86 27.34 -8.96
C LEU A 300 -12.36 27.17 -8.68
N ILE A 301 -11.53 28.14 -9.09
CA ILE A 301 -10.07 28.10 -8.91
C ILE A 301 -9.68 28.96 -7.70
N PRO A 302 -9.13 28.38 -6.62
CA PRO A 302 -8.58 29.15 -5.51
C PRO A 302 -7.38 29.97 -5.96
N LEU A 303 -7.29 31.21 -5.50
CA LEU A 303 -6.19 32.14 -5.85
C LEU A 303 -4.92 31.90 -5.01
N LYS A 304 -5.01 31.14 -3.92
CA LYS A 304 -3.85 30.73 -3.13
C LYS A 304 -3.35 29.38 -3.59
N ILE A 305 -2.05 29.28 -3.87
CA ILE A 305 -1.42 28.03 -4.32
C ILE A 305 -1.64 26.85 -3.38
N THR A 306 -1.64 27.08 -2.06
CA THR A 306 -1.88 26.03 -1.06
C THR A 306 -3.31 25.51 -1.10
N GLU A 307 -4.29 26.37 -1.41
CA GLU A 307 -5.69 26.00 -1.54
C GLU A 307 -5.93 25.28 -2.89
N PHE A 308 -5.26 25.71 -3.95
CA PHE A 308 -5.27 25.04 -5.25
C PHE A 308 -4.67 23.62 -5.19
N ASP A 309 -3.48 23.46 -4.60
CA ASP A 309 -2.84 22.14 -4.41
C ASP A 309 -3.72 21.21 -3.58
N TRP A 310 -4.43 21.77 -2.58
CA TRP A 310 -5.39 21.04 -1.79
C TRP A 310 -6.59 20.61 -2.62
N LEU A 311 -7.21 21.53 -3.37
CA LEU A 311 -8.36 21.25 -4.24
C LEU A 311 -8.03 20.15 -5.23
N TYR A 312 -6.88 20.27 -5.90
CA TYR A 312 -6.39 19.29 -6.87
C TYR A 312 -6.29 17.89 -6.25
N SER A 313 -5.66 17.78 -5.08
CA SER A 313 -5.56 16.51 -4.34
C SER A 313 -6.94 16.00 -3.88
N HIS A 314 -7.86 16.92 -3.57
CA HIS A 314 -9.21 16.57 -3.15
C HIS A 314 -10.05 16.00 -4.30
N ILE A 315 -9.99 16.60 -5.49
CA ILE A 315 -10.65 16.09 -6.70
C ILE A 315 -10.16 14.66 -7.02
N LEU A 316 -8.84 14.43 -6.94
CA LEU A 316 -8.28 13.08 -7.13
C LEU A 316 -8.79 12.08 -6.09
N MET A 317 -8.94 12.50 -4.83
CA MET A 317 -9.55 11.65 -3.78
C MET A 317 -11.00 11.33 -4.12
N CYS A 318 -11.81 12.31 -4.56
CA CYS A 318 -13.20 12.10 -4.98
C CYS A 318 -13.30 11.12 -6.15
N CYS A 319 -12.42 11.24 -7.15
CA CYS A 319 -12.35 10.30 -8.28
C CYS A 319 -12.02 8.87 -7.80
N PHE A 320 -11.05 8.73 -6.88
CA PHE A 320 -10.70 7.44 -6.27
C PHE A 320 -11.87 6.84 -5.49
N LEU A 321 -12.59 7.67 -4.71
CA LEU A 321 -13.77 7.25 -3.96
C LEU A 321 -14.85 6.73 -4.90
N VAL A 322 -15.20 7.47 -5.95
CA VAL A 322 -16.22 7.07 -6.92
C VAL A 322 -15.85 5.78 -7.62
N CYS A 323 -14.59 5.63 -8.06
CA CYS A 323 -14.12 4.36 -8.62
C CYS A 323 -14.32 3.20 -7.63
N GLY A 324 -13.98 3.38 -6.35
CA GLY A 324 -14.17 2.35 -5.33
C GLY A 324 -15.64 2.06 -4.99
N ALA A 325 -16.46 3.10 -4.89
CA ALA A 325 -17.87 3.03 -4.53
C ALA A 325 -18.70 2.28 -5.58
N PHE A 326 -18.42 2.52 -6.87
CA PHE A 326 -19.20 1.97 -7.98
C PHE A 326 -18.61 0.69 -8.58
N SER A 327 -17.51 0.15 -8.04
CA SER A 327 -16.91 -1.11 -8.49
C SER A 327 -16.71 -2.12 -7.36
N GLY A 328 -16.68 -1.68 -6.10
CA GLY A 328 -16.31 -2.54 -4.97
C GLY A 328 -14.88 -3.09 -5.05
N MET A 329 -14.00 -2.50 -5.89
CA MET A 329 -12.59 -2.89 -5.99
C MET A 329 -11.86 -2.77 -4.64
N ARG A 330 -10.87 -3.63 -4.41
CA ARG A 330 -9.95 -3.48 -3.28
C ARG A 330 -9.09 -2.25 -3.48
N ARG A 331 -8.62 -1.67 -2.37
CA ARG A 331 -7.67 -0.55 -2.40
C ARG A 331 -6.46 -0.81 -3.32
N SER A 332 -5.87 -1.99 -3.27
CA SER A 332 -4.75 -2.37 -4.14
C SER A 332 -5.13 -2.40 -5.63
N GLU A 333 -6.35 -2.87 -5.95
CA GLU A 333 -6.87 -2.93 -7.32
C GLU A 333 -7.16 -1.52 -7.84
N LEU A 334 -7.70 -0.63 -6.99
CA LEU A 334 -7.92 0.79 -7.33
C LEU A 334 -6.61 1.49 -7.67
N TYR A 335 -5.55 1.30 -6.88
CA TYR A 335 -4.22 1.86 -7.17
C TYR A 335 -3.59 1.33 -8.47
N GLY A 336 -4.13 0.25 -9.04
CA GLY A 336 -3.72 -0.29 -10.33
C GLY A 336 -4.42 0.36 -11.54
N LEU A 337 -5.41 1.23 -11.32
CA LEU A 337 -6.12 1.93 -12.40
C LEU A 337 -5.19 2.91 -13.15
N HIS A 338 -5.39 3.01 -14.46
CA HIS A 338 -4.68 3.86 -15.39
C HIS A 338 -5.68 4.55 -16.34
N SER A 339 -5.18 5.39 -17.27
CA SER A 339 -6.06 6.21 -18.13
C SER A 339 -7.01 5.40 -18.99
N ASP A 340 -6.53 4.29 -19.54
CA ASP A 340 -7.33 3.35 -20.35
C ASP A 340 -8.06 2.28 -19.51
N SER A 341 -8.26 2.48 -18.20
CA SER A 341 -8.92 1.47 -17.36
C SER A 341 -10.43 1.40 -17.56
N PHE A 342 -11.11 2.45 -18.00
CA PHE A 342 -12.55 2.41 -18.22
C PHE A 342 -12.87 1.74 -19.56
N LYS A 343 -13.68 0.69 -19.55
CA LYS A 343 -14.07 -0.09 -20.72
C LYS A 343 -15.57 -0.06 -20.91
N THR A 344 -15.98 -0.03 -22.17
CA THR A 344 -17.38 -0.11 -22.58
C THR A 344 -17.56 -1.38 -23.39
N LEU A 345 -18.51 -2.23 -22.99
CA LEU A 345 -18.85 -3.47 -23.66
C LEU A 345 -20.30 -3.39 -24.13
N LYS A 346 -20.53 -3.48 -25.44
CA LYS A 346 -21.87 -3.61 -26.02
C LYS A 346 -22.18 -5.08 -26.23
N LEU A 347 -23.22 -5.58 -25.56
CA LEU A 347 -23.77 -6.92 -25.79
C LEU A 347 -25.22 -6.78 -26.23
N LYS A 348 -25.50 -7.12 -27.50
CA LYS A 348 -26.79 -6.84 -28.15
C LYS A 348 -27.13 -5.35 -28.05
N GLU A 349 -28.31 -5.01 -27.53
CA GLU A 349 -28.78 -3.63 -27.32
C GLU A 349 -28.35 -3.04 -25.96
N GLN A 350 -27.67 -3.82 -25.10
CA GLN A 350 -27.29 -3.37 -23.78
C GLN A 350 -25.82 -2.95 -23.73
N THR A 351 -25.57 -1.79 -23.11
CA THR A 351 -24.22 -1.28 -22.87
C THR A 351 -23.83 -1.51 -21.41
N PHE A 352 -22.70 -2.16 -21.21
CA PHE A 352 -22.07 -2.42 -19.93
C PHE A 352 -20.79 -1.62 -19.80
N TYR A 353 -20.46 -1.23 -18.57
CA TYR A 353 -19.25 -0.49 -18.26
C TYR A 353 -18.43 -1.28 -17.25
N SER A 354 -17.11 -1.32 -17.42
CA SER A 354 -16.19 -1.96 -16.49
C SER A 354 -14.94 -1.12 -16.24
N LEU A 355 -14.33 -1.33 -15.07
CA LEU A 355 -12.96 -0.89 -14.79
C LEU A 355 -12.03 -2.07 -14.93
N GLN A 356 -11.00 -1.95 -15.76
CA GLN A 356 -9.94 -2.93 -15.93
C GLN A 356 -8.72 -2.52 -15.08
N SER A 357 -8.22 -3.45 -14.27
CA SER A 357 -7.01 -3.28 -13.45
C SER A 357 -6.29 -4.61 -13.26
N MET A 358 -5.09 -4.56 -12.70
CA MET A 358 -4.29 -5.75 -12.40
C MET A 358 -4.69 -6.36 -11.06
N HIS A 359 -4.85 -7.69 -11.04
CA HIS A 359 -5.24 -8.46 -9.87
C HIS A 359 -4.16 -9.50 -9.51
N SER A 360 -3.72 -9.51 -8.26
CA SER A 360 -2.59 -10.35 -7.81
C SER A 360 -2.96 -11.37 -6.71
N LYS A 361 -4.25 -11.70 -6.51
CA LYS A 361 -4.59 -12.56 -5.35
C LYS A 361 -4.06 -13.97 -5.47
N MET A 362 -3.99 -14.57 -6.65
CA MET A 362 -3.92 -16.02 -6.78
C MET A 362 -2.68 -16.58 -7.48
N THR A 363 -1.89 -15.74 -8.14
CA THR A 363 -0.65 -16.18 -8.79
C THR A 363 0.50 -15.39 -8.14
N PRO A 364 1.43 -16.04 -7.41
CA PRO A 364 2.46 -15.35 -6.63
C PRO A 364 3.35 -14.38 -7.43
N ALA A 365 3.35 -14.46 -8.77
CA ALA A 365 4.27 -13.74 -9.64
C ALA A 365 3.61 -13.00 -10.84
N VAL A 366 2.33 -13.23 -11.15
CA VAL A 366 1.69 -12.65 -12.35
C VAL A 366 0.41 -11.92 -11.97
N PRO A 367 0.39 -10.57 -12.04
CA PRO A 367 -0.85 -9.83 -12.01
C PRO A 367 -1.67 -10.15 -13.26
N GLU A 368 -2.87 -10.69 -13.08
CA GLU A 368 -3.80 -10.95 -14.18
C GLU A 368 -4.67 -9.72 -14.40
N LYS A 369 -4.94 -9.39 -15.66
CA LYS A 369 -5.94 -8.36 -15.98
C LYS A 369 -7.31 -8.87 -15.55
N ALA A 370 -8.01 -8.06 -14.77
CA ALA A 370 -9.36 -8.35 -14.33
C ALA A 370 -10.25 -7.12 -14.52
N GLU A 371 -11.55 -7.37 -14.68
CA GLU A 371 -12.54 -6.32 -14.88
C GLU A 371 -13.61 -6.34 -13.80
N TRP A 372 -14.04 -5.15 -13.40
CA TRP A 372 -15.09 -4.90 -12.41
C TRP A 372 -16.21 -4.11 -13.06
N LEU A 373 -17.43 -4.63 -13.04
CA LEU A 373 -18.59 -3.89 -13.55
C LEU A 373 -18.75 -2.59 -12.77
N THR A 374 -19.17 -1.52 -13.45
CA THR A 374 -19.30 -0.19 -12.87
C THR A 374 -20.38 0.67 -13.55
N SER A 375 -20.47 1.92 -13.10
CA SER A 375 -21.36 2.96 -13.64
C SER A 375 -20.57 3.97 -14.50
N PRO A 376 -21.19 4.63 -15.50
CA PRO A 376 -20.55 5.67 -16.32
C PRO A 376 -19.83 6.78 -15.54
N ILE A 377 -20.30 7.11 -14.34
CA ILE A 377 -19.65 8.11 -13.49
C ILE A 377 -18.21 7.75 -13.14
N ALA A 378 -17.87 6.45 -13.10
CA ALA A 378 -16.50 6.00 -12.92
C ALA A 378 -15.63 6.31 -14.14
N GLY A 379 -16.19 6.29 -15.36
CA GLY A 379 -15.48 6.73 -16.57
C GLY A 379 -15.11 8.20 -16.50
N LYS A 380 -16.08 9.04 -16.14
CA LYS A 380 -15.87 10.48 -15.89
C LYS A 380 -14.80 10.74 -14.83
N ALA A 381 -14.77 9.92 -13.76
CA ALA A 381 -13.76 9.98 -12.71
C ALA A 381 -12.35 9.59 -13.22
N ILE A 382 -12.24 8.52 -14.03
CA ILE A 382 -10.97 8.08 -14.63
C ILE A 382 -10.42 9.16 -15.56
N GLU A 383 -11.26 9.73 -16.43
CA GLU A 383 -10.87 10.78 -17.36
C GLU A 383 -10.40 12.05 -16.64
N LEU A 384 -11.12 12.49 -15.61
CA LEU A 384 -10.72 13.63 -14.78
C LEU A 384 -9.39 13.38 -14.07
N ALA A 385 -9.24 12.24 -13.37
CA ALA A 385 -7.98 11.89 -12.70
C ALA A 385 -6.83 11.74 -13.70
N SER A 386 -7.13 11.25 -14.91
CA SER A 386 -6.15 11.09 -15.98
C SER A 386 -5.65 12.42 -16.52
N ALA A 387 -6.55 13.37 -16.76
CA ALA A 387 -6.21 14.72 -17.19
C ALA A 387 -5.36 15.42 -16.14
N LEU A 388 -5.81 15.41 -14.87
CA LEU A 388 -5.08 16.05 -13.78
C LEU A 388 -3.65 15.53 -13.71
N THR A 389 -3.44 14.21 -13.67
CA THR A 389 -2.12 13.63 -13.43
C THR A 389 -1.23 13.50 -14.66
N GLN A 390 -1.64 14.01 -15.83
CA GLN A 390 -0.94 13.83 -17.10
C GLN A 390 0.53 14.25 -17.05
N ASN A 391 0.85 15.48 -16.65
CA ASN A 391 2.23 15.94 -16.62
C ASN A 391 3.07 15.22 -15.56
N MET A 392 2.46 14.82 -14.45
CA MET A 392 3.16 14.02 -13.43
C MET A 392 3.54 12.65 -14.00
N ARG A 393 2.67 12.04 -14.80
CA ARG A 393 2.99 10.80 -15.50
C ARG A 393 4.11 11.02 -16.52
N ILE A 394 4.03 12.07 -17.35
CA ILE A 394 5.08 12.40 -18.33
C ILE A 394 6.43 12.61 -17.63
N GLN A 395 6.47 13.40 -16.56
CA GLN A 395 7.69 13.64 -15.78
C GLN A 395 8.31 12.31 -15.28
N LEU A 396 7.49 11.39 -14.79
CA LEU A 396 7.96 10.08 -14.33
C LEU A 396 8.39 9.16 -15.48
N MET A 397 7.75 9.24 -16.66
CA MET A 397 8.13 8.48 -17.86
C MET A 397 9.46 8.94 -18.47
N LEU A 398 9.83 10.21 -18.26
CA LEU A 398 11.09 10.79 -18.74
C LEU A 398 12.23 10.63 -17.73
N SER A 399 11.96 10.05 -16.56
CA SER A 399 12.97 9.81 -15.53
C SER A 399 13.81 8.59 -15.91
N ASP A 400 15.13 8.66 -15.67
CA ASP A 400 16.02 7.51 -15.77
C ASP A 400 15.79 6.49 -14.64
N ASP A 401 15.04 6.86 -13.59
CA ASP A 401 14.67 5.96 -12.50
C ASP A 401 13.54 5.01 -12.95
N ARG A 402 13.83 3.71 -12.96
CA ARG A 402 12.84 2.67 -13.29
C ARG A 402 11.60 2.70 -12.37
N LEU A 403 11.76 3.02 -11.09
CA LEU A 403 10.66 3.10 -10.13
C LEU A 403 9.76 4.32 -10.39
N ASP A 404 10.31 5.37 -10.98
CA ASP A 404 9.52 6.49 -11.50
C ASP A 404 8.68 5.99 -12.68
N ASN A 405 9.30 5.34 -13.65
CA ASN A 405 8.62 4.76 -14.81
C ASN A 405 7.49 3.79 -14.43
N GLU A 406 7.69 2.92 -13.43
CA GLU A 406 6.64 2.03 -12.91
C GLU A 406 5.46 2.79 -12.28
N ARG A 407 5.71 3.92 -11.61
CA ARG A 407 4.67 4.78 -11.04
C ARG A 407 3.96 5.61 -12.11
N ALA A 408 4.60 5.88 -13.23
CA ALA A 408 4.09 6.71 -14.29
C ALA A 408 2.79 6.16 -14.92
N SER A 409 2.50 4.87 -14.77
CA SER A 409 1.22 4.30 -15.23
C SER A 409 0.01 4.71 -14.36
N SER A 410 0.25 5.23 -13.15
CA SER A 410 -0.81 5.51 -12.18
C SER A 410 -1.49 6.84 -12.44
N ILE A 411 -2.82 6.86 -12.31
CA ILE A 411 -3.63 8.10 -12.33
C ILE A 411 -3.81 8.69 -10.92
N TRP A 412 -3.18 8.11 -9.90
CA TRP A 412 -3.29 8.52 -8.51
C TRP A 412 -2.00 9.19 -8.01
N LEU A 413 -1.52 10.17 -8.77
CA LEU A 413 -0.27 10.89 -8.49
C LEU A 413 -0.54 12.26 -7.89
N VAL A 414 0.35 12.67 -6.98
CA VAL A 414 0.40 14.02 -6.42
C VAL A 414 1.84 14.50 -6.37
N GLN A 415 2.02 15.81 -6.52
CA GLN A 415 3.33 16.45 -6.47
C GLN A 415 3.22 17.79 -5.73
N LYS A 416 3.32 17.73 -4.40
CA LYS A 416 3.24 18.92 -3.54
C LYS A 416 4.40 19.89 -3.74
N LEU A 417 5.59 19.37 -4.04
CA LEU A 417 6.79 20.18 -4.27
C LEU A 417 7.29 19.89 -5.68
N LYS A 418 7.34 20.90 -6.54
CA LYS A 418 7.82 20.77 -7.93
C LYS A 418 9.28 20.31 -8.02
N SER A 419 10.06 20.57 -6.98
CA SER A 419 11.44 20.09 -6.83
C SER A 419 11.58 18.61 -6.50
N ARG A 420 10.47 17.88 -6.35
CA ARG A 420 10.46 16.44 -6.07
C ARG A 420 9.70 15.73 -7.18
N THR A 421 10.08 14.49 -7.44
CA THR A 421 9.34 13.65 -8.38
C THR A 421 7.93 13.37 -7.82
N PRO A 422 6.90 13.27 -8.70
CA PRO A 422 5.56 12.91 -8.30
C PRO A 422 5.52 11.58 -7.55
N ASN A 423 4.52 11.42 -6.68
CA ASN A 423 4.36 10.20 -5.91
C ASN A 423 2.90 9.81 -5.75
N ILE A 424 2.68 8.55 -5.36
CA ILE A 424 1.35 7.97 -5.23
C ILE A 424 0.61 8.61 -4.06
N PHE A 425 -0.63 8.99 -4.32
CA PHE A 425 -1.47 9.66 -3.37
C PHE A 425 -2.02 8.69 -2.33
N THR A 426 -1.40 8.68 -1.15
CA THR A 426 -1.73 7.74 -0.09
C THR A 426 -1.42 8.30 1.31
N GLY A 427 -1.71 7.52 2.34
CA GLY A 427 -1.34 7.81 3.73
C GLY A 427 -2.15 8.94 4.38
N PRO A 428 -1.60 9.63 5.40
CA PRO A 428 -2.31 10.65 6.17
C PRO A 428 -2.90 11.80 5.33
N PRO A 429 -2.25 12.33 4.28
CA PRO A 429 -2.85 13.33 3.41
C PRO A 429 -4.17 12.86 2.79
N PHE A 430 -4.21 11.63 2.28
CA PHE A 430 -5.42 11.04 1.69
C PHE A 430 -6.58 10.97 2.70
N VAL A 431 -6.29 10.57 3.95
CA VAL A 431 -7.28 10.50 5.03
C VAL A 431 -7.87 11.89 5.36
N LYS A 432 -7.05 12.95 5.32
CA LYS A 432 -7.53 14.32 5.55
C LYS A 432 -8.58 14.74 4.51
N HIS A 433 -8.39 14.34 3.25
CA HIS A 433 -9.37 14.62 2.20
C HIS A 433 -10.68 13.86 2.42
N TYR A 434 -10.65 12.59 2.86
CA TYR A 434 -11.88 11.90 3.27
C TYR A 434 -12.61 12.63 4.41
N GLN A 435 -11.89 12.99 5.46
CA GLN A 435 -12.48 13.70 6.59
C GLN A 435 -13.11 15.04 6.17
N ARG A 436 -12.47 15.74 5.22
CA ARG A 436 -13.01 16.98 4.68
C ARG A 436 -14.28 16.72 3.86
N LEU A 437 -14.27 15.73 2.96
CA LEU A 437 -15.44 15.37 2.16
C LEU A 437 -16.65 15.03 3.04
N VAL A 438 -16.46 14.20 4.06
CA VAL A 438 -17.54 13.81 4.99
C VAL A 438 -18.13 15.04 5.70
N LYS A 439 -17.28 15.99 6.12
CA LYS A 439 -17.73 17.23 6.75
C LYS A 439 -18.51 18.12 5.77
N GLU A 440 -18.00 18.29 4.56
CA GLU A 440 -18.67 19.09 3.51
C GLU A 440 -19.98 18.45 3.03
N ALA A 441 -20.07 17.13 3.05
CA ALA A 441 -21.29 16.39 2.77
C ALA A 441 -22.33 16.48 3.90
N GLY A 442 -21.99 17.06 5.06
CA GLY A 442 -22.87 17.07 6.23
C GLY A 442 -23.19 15.66 6.76
N ALA A 443 -22.30 14.69 6.51
CA ALA A 443 -22.48 13.29 6.90
C ALA A 443 -22.19 13.08 8.40
N ILE A 444 -22.98 13.76 9.23
CA ILE A 444 -23.00 13.66 10.69
C ILE A 444 -23.91 12.51 11.10
N VAL A 445 -23.42 11.59 11.93
CA VAL A 445 -24.15 10.41 12.40
C VAL A 445 -25.31 10.84 13.30
N ASN A 446 -26.52 10.41 12.98
CA ASN A 446 -27.69 10.53 13.85
C ASN A 446 -28.10 9.16 14.43
N GLU A 447 -29.14 9.14 15.26
CA GLU A 447 -29.59 7.90 15.93
C GLU A 447 -30.07 6.84 14.92
N GLN A 448 -30.78 7.26 13.86
CA GLN A 448 -31.26 6.34 12.83
C GLN A 448 -30.11 5.70 12.05
N ASP A 449 -29.07 6.47 11.71
CA ASP A 449 -27.87 5.93 11.06
C ASP A 449 -27.14 4.95 11.97
N TYR A 450 -27.15 5.19 13.29
CA TYR A 450 -26.50 4.34 14.27
C TYR A 450 -27.24 3.00 14.45
N GLU A 451 -28.58 3.02 14.44
CA GLU A 451 -29.38 1.79 14.41
C GLU A 451 -29.21 1.02 13.09
N GLU A 452 -29.25 1.71 11.95
CA GLU A 452 -28.99 1.08 10.66
C GLU A 452 -27.57 0.50 10.60
N PHE A 453 -26.58 1.21 11.13
CA PHE A 453 -25.20 0.73 11.23
C PHE A 453 -25.12 -0.61 11.98
N LYS A 454 -25.81 -0.74 13.12
CA LYS A 454 -25.87 -2.00 13.87
C LYS A 454 -26.51 -3.12 13.05
N LEU A 455 -27.57 -2.83 12.32
CA LEU A 455 -28.25 -3.80 11.46
C LEU A 455 -27.35 -4.28 10.30
N LEU A 456 -26.65 -3.37 9.64
CA LEU A 456 -25.80 -3.69 8.48
C LEU A 456 -24.52 -4.45 8.87
N ASN A 457 -24.14 -4.36 10.14
CA ASN A 457 -22.91 -4.92 10.67
C ASN A 457 -23.25 -5.78 11.90
N PRO A 458 -23.71 -7.04 11.75
CA PRO A 458 -24.08 -7.87 12.90
C PRO A 458 -22.88 -8.35 13.72
N ASN A 459 -21.71 -8.54 13.08
CA ASN A 459 -20.49 -9.05 13.72
C ASN A 459 -19.59 -7.91 14.24
N LEU A 460 -20.13 -7.05 15.10
CA LEU A 460 -19.43 -5.87 15.62
C LEU A 460 -18.57 -6.19 16.83
N ASN A 461 -17.30 -5.79 16.76
CA ASN A 461 -16.50 -5.59 17.96
C ASN A 461 -16.91 -4.27 18.63
N ILE A 462 -17.66 -4.37 19.73
CA ILE A 462 -18.26 -3.24 20.46
C ILE A 462 -17.21 -2.22 20.92
N HIS A 463 -16.06 -2.68 21.40
CA HIS A 463 -15.00 -1.79 21.88
C HIS A 463 -14.36 -0.98 20.76
N ALA A 464 -14.28 -1.55 19.56
CA ALA A 464 -13.68 -0.93 18.39
C ALA A 464 -14.55 0.17 17.77
N TYR A 465 -15.83 -0.12 17.51
CA TYR A 465 -16.67 0.80 16.76
C TYR A 465 -17.17 1.98 17.62
N LYS A 466 -17.40 1.79 18.93
CA LYS A 466 -17.87 2.86 19.83
C LYS A 466 -16.93 4.06 19.91
N GLN A 467 -15.64 3.86 19.63
CA GLN A 467 -14.66 4.95 19.59
C GLN A 467 -14.65 5.70 18.26
N LYS A 468 -15.26 5.14 17.21
CA LYS A 468 -15.17 5.62 15.82
C LYS A 468 -16.51 6.14 15.30
N ILE A 469 -17.59 5.47 15.66
CA ILE A 469 -18.95 5.78 15.22
C ILE A 469 -19.67 6.37 16.42
N ILE A 470 -19.80 7.69 16.43
CA ILE A 470 -20.35 8.47 17.53
C ILE A 470 -21.45 9.38 16.98
N VAL A 471 -22.64 9.31 17.58
CA VAL A 471 -23.77 10.19 17.25
C VAL A 471 -23.35 11.66 17.44
N GLY A 472 -23.73 12.52 16.50
CA GLY A 472 -23.35 13.93 16.46
C GLY A 472 -21.94 14.20 15.93
N LYS A 473 -21.19 13.17 15.51
CA LYS A 473 -19.86 13.33 14.88
C LYS A 473 -19.90 12.96 13.39
N PRO A 474 -18.97 13.49 12.56
CA PRO A 474 -18.82 13.07 11.17
C PRO A 474 -18.51 11.57 11.05
N TRP A 475 -19.05 10.91 10.04
CA TRP A 475 -18.77 9.49 9.77
C TRP A 475 -17.28 9.20 9.57
N ALA A 476 -16.76 8.16 10.24
CA ALA A 476 -15.37 7.74 10.13
C ALA A 476 -15.12 6.91 8.85
N LEU A 477 -15.05 7.60 7.71
CA LEU A 477 -14.88 6.98 6.39
C LEU A 477 -13.49 6.35 6.20
N THR A 478 -13.47 5.13 5.66
CA THR A 478 -12.23 4.48 5.17
C THR A 478 -12.46 3.79 3.82
N THR A 479 -11.42 3.64 3.00
CA THR A 479 -11.51 3.05 1.66
C THR A 479 -12.14 1.65 1.64
N HIS A 480 -11.85 0.84 2.66
CA HIS A 480 -12.38 -0.53 2.71
C HIS A 480 -13.89 -0.60 2.98
N GLN A 481 -14.48 0.46 3.56
CA GLN A 481 -15.93 0.54 3.71
C GLN A 481 -16.64 0.61 2.36
N LEU A 482 -16.06 1.26 1.33
CA LEU A 482 -16.66 1.36 -0.01
C LEU A 482 -17.00 -0.03 -0.58
N ARG A 483 -16.04 -0.95 -0.49
CA ARG A 483 -16.23 -2.34 -0.88
C ARG A 483 -17.26 -3.05 -0.01
N ARG A 484 -17.24 -2.90 1.32
CA ARG A 484 -18.25 -3.57 2.16
C ARG A 484 -19.66 -3.07 1.86
N THR A 485 -19.83 -1.76 1.75
CA THR A 485 -21.06 -1.06 1.38
C THR A 485 -21.60 -1.53 0.04
N PHE A 486 -20.75 -1.67 -0.99
CA PHE A 486 -21.15 -2.18 -2.31
C PHE A 486 -21.80 -3.56 -2.23
N ALA A 487 -21.19 -4.52 -1.51
CA ALA A 487 -21.76 -5.86 -1.38
C ALA A 487 -23.06 -5.87 -0.56
N VAL A 488 -23.11 -5.13 0.55
CA VAL A 488 -24.28 -5.10 1.43
C VAL A 488 -25.49 -4.55 0.70
N PHE A 489 -25.35 -3.42 0.00
CA PHE A 489 -26.48 -2.84 -0.74
C PHE A 489 -26.78 -3.56 -2.04
N GLY A 490 -25.78 -4.11 -2.72
CA GLY A 490 -25.99 -4.99 -3.87
C GLY A 490 -26.89 -6.18 -3.52
N LYS A 491 -26.70 -6.78 -2.33
CA LYS A 491 -27.55 -7.87 -1.84
C LYS A 491 -28.88 -7.37 -1.27
N ARG A 492 -28.87 -6.35 -0.41
CA ARG A 492 -30.06 -5.83 0.30
C ARG A 492 -31.15 -5.37 -0.67
N TYR A 493 -30.77 -4.77 -1.79
CA TYR A 493 -31.72 -4.28 -2.80
C TYR A 493 -31.91 -5.25 -3.97
N ASN A 494 -31.47 -6.51 -3.85
CA ASN A 494 -31.56 -7.53 -4.91
C ASN A 494 -30.97 -7.09 -6.26
N LEU A 495 -29.95 -6.22 -6.24
CA LEU A 495 -29.27 -5.76 -7.44
C LEU A 495 -28.22 -6.78 -7.93
N LEU A 496 -27.69 -7.60 -7.02
CA LEU A 496 -26.64 -8.57 -7.30
C LEU A 496 -26.95 -9.93 -6.65
N SER A 497 -26.79 -11.00 -7.42
CA SER A 497 -26.76 -12.37 -6.89
C SER A 497 -25.45 -12.66 -6.14
N ASP A 498 -25.41 -13.71 -5.33
CA ASP A 498 -24.17 -14.11 -4.64
C ASP A 498 -23.05 -14.47 -5.63
N VAL A 499 -23.43 -15.09 -6.76
CA VAL A 499 -22.52 -15.38 -7.86
C VAL A 499 -21.97 -14.09 -8.47
N ALA A 500 -22.80 -13.07 -8.67
CA ALA A 500 -22.36 -11.76 -9.17
C ALA A 500 -21.40 -11.07 -8.19
N ILE A 501 -21.70 -11.09 -6.88
CA ILE A 501 -20.79 -10.54 -5.86
C ILE A 501 -19.46 -11.30 -5.85
N LYS A 502 -19.50 -12.64 -5.90
CA LYS A 502 -18.30 -13.49 -6.00
C LYS A 502 -17.43 -13.12 -7.21
N GLN A 503 -18.05 -13.00 -8.39
CA GLN A 503 -17.38 -12.62 -9.63
C GLN A 503 -16.81 -11.20 -9.59
N GLN A 504 -17.57 -10.24 -9.06
CA GLN A 504 -17.11 -8.87 -8.85
C GLN A 504 -15.91 -8.86 -7.89
N TYR A 505 -15.89 -9.75 -6.90
CA TYR A 505 -14.88 -9.76 -5.84
C TYR A 505 -13.66 -10.61 -6.14
N LYS A 506 -13.66 -11.29 -7.28
CA LYS A 506 -12.61 -12.23 -7.73
C LYS A 506 -12.33 -13.26 -6.63
N HIS A 507 -13.41 -13.79 -6.06
CA HIS A 507 -13.36 -14.85 -5.05
C HIS A 507 -13.55 -16.21 -5.72
N ILE A 508 -12.77 -17.22 -5.31
CA ILE A 508 -12.83 -18.57 -5.90
C ILE A 508 -14.04 -19.34 -5.37
N TYR A 509 -14.37 -19.14 -4.10
CA TYR A 509 -15.50 -19.78 -3.43
C TYR A 509 -16.36 -18.72 -2.75
N LEU A 510 -17.66 -18.96 -2.70
CA LEU A 510 -18.49 -18.33 -1.69
C LEU A 510 -18.12 -19.02 -0.37
N PRO A 511 -17.88 -18.27 0.72
CA PRO A 511 -17.92 -18.90 2.04
C PRO A 511 -19.33 -19.48 2.20
N MET A 512 -19.43 -20.81 2.29
CA MET A 512 -20.66 -21.49 2.68
C MET A 512 -20.96 -21.18 4.14
#